data_AF-H3BMC7-F1
#
_entry.id   AF-H3BMC7-F1
#
_cell.length_a   1.000
_cell.length_b   1.000
_cell.length_c   1.000
_cell.angle_alpha   90.00
_cell.angle_beta   90.00
_cell.angle_gamma   90.00
#
_symmetry.space_group_name_H-M   'P 1'
#
loop_
_entity.id
_entity.type
_entity.pdbx_description
1 polymer ?
#
loop_
_entity_poly.entity_id
_entity_poly.type
_entity_poly.pdbx_seq_one_letter_code
_entity_poly.pdbx_strand_id
1 'polypeptide(L)'
;MDETVAEFIKRTILKIPMNELTTILKAWDFLSENQLQTVNFRQRKESVVQHLIHLCEEKRASISDAALLDIIYMQFHQHQKVWEVFQMSKGPGEDVDLFDMKQFKNSFKKILQRALKNVTVSFRETEENAVWIRIAWGTQYTKPNQYKPTYVVYYSQTPYAFTSSSMLRRNTPLLGQ
;
A
#
# COMPACT_ATOMS: atom_id res chain seq x y z
N MET A 1 -18.88 5.42 -3.37
CA MET A 1 -17.74 4.91 -2.58
C MET A 1 -18.12 5.00 -1.10
N ASP A 2 -17.53 4.18 -0.22
CA ASP A 2 -17.75 4.30 1.23
C ASP A 2 -17.12 5.60 1.78
N GLU A 3 -17.80 6.30 2.69
CA GLU A 3 -17.35 7.60 3.23
C GLU A 3 -15.96 7.52 3.89
N THR A 4 -15.65 6.40 4.55
CA THR A 4 -14.33 6.20 5.18
C THR A 4 -13.22 6.03 4.15
N VAL A 5 -13.54 5.44 2.99
CA VAL A 5 -12.61 5.33 1.84
C VAL A 5 -12.42 6.69 1.19
N ALA A 6 -13.50 7.48 1.03
CA ALA A 6 -13.44 8.83 0.50
C ALA A 6 -12.52 9.73 1.32
N GLU A 7 -12.71 9.75 2.65
CA GLU A 7 -11.87 10.54 3.56
C GLU A 7 -10.43 10.02 3.59
N PHE A 8 -10.21 8.71 3.48
CA PHE A 8 -8.87 8.15 3.39
C PHE A 8 -8.14 8.61 2.12
N ILE A 9 -8.76 8.50 0.94
CA ILE A 9 -8.19 8.99 -0.32
C ILE A 9 -7.90 10.50 -0.22
N LYS A 10 -8.87 11.29 0.27
CA LYS A 10 -8.75 12.74 0.41
C LYS A 10 -7.53 13.12 1.25
N ARG A 11 -7.37 12.48 2.42
CA ARG A 11 -6.23 12.75 3.32
C ARG A 11 -4.91 12.32 2.73
N THR A 12 -4.88 11.24 1.94
CA THR A 12 -3.66 10.82 1.23
C THR A 12 -3.28 11.83 0.17
N ILE A 13 -4.23 12.28 -0.67
CA ILE A 13 -3.99 13.30 -1.69
C ILE A 13 -3.55 14.64 -1.07
N LEU A 14 -4.16 15.04 0.04
CA LEU A 14 -3.79 16.27 0.76
C LEU A 14 -2.36 16.25 1.32
N LYS A 15 -1.72 15.08 1.48
CA LYS A 15 -0.30 15.00 1.87
C LYS A 15 0.65 15.18 0.70
N ILE A 16 0.22 14.87 -0.52
CA ILE A 16 1.07 14.90 -1.72
C ILE A 16 1.39 16.34 -2.10
N PRO A 17 2.67 16.76 -2.22
CA PRO A 17 3.04 18.08 -2.73
C PRO A 17 2.45 18.35 -4.14
N MET A 18 2.04 19.58 -4.43
CA MET A 18 1.36 19.92 -5.71
C MET A 18 2.23 19.62 -6.95
N ASN A 19 3.55 19.78 -6.84
CA ASN A 19 4.52 19.47 -7.89
C ASN A 19 4.62 17.97 -8.21
N GLU A 20 4.21 17.10 -7.29
CA GLU A 20 4.29 15.63 -7.42
C GLU A 20 2.91 15.00 -7.67
N LEU A 21 1.83 15.74 -7.43
CA LEU A 21 0.46 15.23 -7.48
C LEU A 21 0.11 14.56 -8.81
N THR A 22 0.40 15.22 -9.93
CA THR A 22 0.12 14.66 -11.26
C THR A 22 0.93 13.38 -11.52
N THR A 23 2.19 13.32 -11.07
CA THR A 23 3.05 12.15 -11.23
C THR A 23 2.51 10.96 -10.43
N ILE A 24 2.09 11.18 -9.19
CA ILE A 24 1.52 10.12 -8.35
C ILE A 24 0.16 9.64 -8.91
N LEU A 25 -0.70 10.55 -9.38
CA LEU A 25 -1.99 10.17 -9.96
C LEU A 25 -1.82 9.35 -11.25
N LYS A 26 -0.83 9.69 -12.08
CA LYS A 26 -0.47 8.88 -13.27
C LYS A 26 0.07 7.51 -12.88
N ALA A 27 0.96 7.44 -11.88
CA ALA A 27 1.49 6.16 -11.39
C ALA A 27 0.42 5.27 -10.72
N TRP A 28 -0.66 5.89 -10.23
CA TRP A 28 -1.82 5.18 -9.65
C TRP A 28 -2.71 4.53 -10.69
N ASP A 29 -2.76 5.09 -11.91
CA ASP A 29 -3.48 4.54 -13.08
C ASP A 29 -4.97 4.18 -12.81
N PHE A 30 -5.57 4.78 -11.79
CA PHE A 30 -6.98 4.59 -11.45
C PHE A 30 -7.88 5.57 -12.20
N LEU A 31 -7.43 6.82 -12.33
CA LEU A 31 -8.09 7.87 -13.11
C LEU A 31 -7.45 7.91 -14.50
N SER A 32 -8.27 7.86 -15.56
CA SER A 32 -7.75 7.92 -16.92
C SER A 32 -7.19 9.30 -17.24
N GLU A 33 -6.30 9.40 -18.22
CA GLU A 33 -5.70 10.68 -18.63
C GLU A 33 -6.76 11.72 -19.02
N ASN A 34 -7.83 11.29 -19.70
CA ASN A 34 -8.96 12.15 -20.06
C ASN A 34 -9.63 12.77 -18.83
N GLN A 35 -9.80 11.98 -17.75
CA GLN A 35 -10.37 12.46 -16.49
C GLN A 35 -9.38 13.37 -15.75
N LEU A 36 -8.07 13.12 -15.86
CA LEU A 36 -7.07 14.02 -15.27
C LEU A 36 -6.98 15.36 -16.02
N GLN A 37 -7.26 15.39 -17.33
CA GLN A 37 -7.29 16.62 -18.12
C GLN A 37 -8.44 17.57 -17.74
N THR A 38 -9.56 17.06 -17.19
CA THR A 38 -10.67 17.91 -16.73
C THR A 38 -10.35 18.62 -15.41
N VAL A 39 -9.33 18.16 -14.68
CA VAL A 39 -8.95 18.71 -13.38
C VAL A 39 -8.03 19.92 -13.56
N ASN A 40 -8.44 21.07 -13.04
CA ASN A 40 -7.63 22.28 -13.05
C ASN A 40 -6.60 22.30 -11.90
N PHE A 41 -5.41 21.76 -12.15
CA PHE A 41 -4.29 21.73 -11.18
C PHE A 41 -3.71 23.11 -10.81
N ARG A 42 -4.17 24.21 -11.43
CA ARG A 42 -3.73 25.58 -11.06
C ARG A 42 -4.53 26.17 -9.90
N GLN A 43 -5.61 25.50 -9.48
CA GLN A 43 -6.43 25.95 -8.35
C GLN A 43 -5.80 25.62 -7.00
N ARG A 44 -6.44 26.10 -5.92
CA ARG A 44 -6.09 25.70 -4.56
C ARG A 44 -6.26 24.20 -4.39
N LYS A 45 -5.36 23.60 -3.62
CA LYS A 45 -5.26 22.15 -3.43
C LYS A 45 -6.58 21.53 -2.97
N GLU A 46 -7.30 22.20 -2.07
CA GLU A 46 -8.57 21.74 -1.54
C GLU A 46 -9.62 21.54 -2.64
N SER A 47 -9.73 22.48 -3.58
CA SER A 47 -10.65 22.39 -4.72
C SER A 47 -10.25 21.27 -5.68
N VAL A 48 -8.94 21.10 -5.94
CA VAL A 48 -8.40 20.00 -6.75
C VAL A 48 -8.74 18.66 -6.11
N VAL A 49 -8.53 18.50 -4.80
CA VAL A 49 -8.86 17.26 -4.09
C VAL A 49 -10.35 16.98 -4.13
N GLN A 50 -11.22 17.98 -3.93
CA GLN A 50 -12.67 17.79 -4.04
C GLN A 50 -13.08 17.23 -5.40
N HIS A 51 -12.53 17.79 -6.49
CA HIS A 51 -12.81 17.29 -7.84
C HIS A 51 -12.27 15.87 -8.04
N LEU A 52 -11.06 15.57 -7.58
CA LEU A 52 -10.49 14.21 -7.65
C LEU A 52 -11.32 13.17 -6.87
N ILE A 53 -11.86 13.54 -5.70
CA ILE A 53 -12.74 12.66 -4.93
C ILE A 53 -14.04 12.39 -5.68
N HIS A 54 -14.63 13.41 -6.30
CA HIS A 54 -15.82 13.23 -7.13
C HIS A 54 -15.58 12.19 -8.25
N LEU A 55 -14.47 12.31 -8.97
CA LEU A 55 -14.08 11.32 -9.99
C LEU A 55 -13.88 9.90 -9.41
N CYS A 56 -13.33 9.81 -8.19
CA CYS A 56 -13.16 8.53 -7.51
C CYS A 56 -14.50 7.91 -7.07
N GLU A 57 -15.48 8.73 -6.70
CA GLU A 57 -16.82 8.29 -6.35
C GLU A 57 -17.57 7.74 -7.56
N GLU A 58 -17.49 8.42 -8.70
CA GLU A 58 -18.07 7.97 -9.98
C GLU A 58 -17.51 6.61 -10.41
N LYS A 59 -16.20 6.42 -10.29
CA LYS A 59 -15.53 5.14 -10.56
C LYS A 59 -15.69 4.09 -9.46
N ARG A 60 -16.40 4.42 -8.37
CA ARG A 60 -16.64 3.55 -7.22
C ARG A 60 -15.36 2.99 -6.60
N ALA A 61 -14.39 3.87 -6.31
CA ALA A 61 -13.14 3.47 -5.69
C ALA A 61 -13.35 2.63 -4.42
N SER A 62 -12.62 1.52 -4.35
CA SER A 62 -12.63 0.58 -3.23
C SER A 62 -11.51 0.88 -2.24
N ILE A 63 -11.55 0.23 -1.07
CA ILE A 63 -10.43 0.28 -0.13
C ILE A 63 -9.12 -0.28 -0.73
N SER A 64 -9.22 -1.20 -1.69
CA SER A 64 -8.05 -1.74 -2.38
C SER A 64 -7.39 -0.67 -3.25
N ASP A 65 -8.18 0.12 -3.98
CA ASP A 65 -7.69 1.20 -4.84
C ASP A 65 -7.05 2.30 -4.01
N ALA A 66 -7.69 2.66 -2.88
CA ALA A 66 -7.13 3.64 -1.94
C ALA A 66 -5.83 3.15 -1.29
N ALA A 67 -5.73 1.85 -0.97
CA ALA A 67 -4.51 1.26 -0.43
C ALA A 67 -3.37 1.24 -1.46
N LEU A 68 -3.68 1.07 -2.76
CA LEU A 68 -2.70 1.19 -3.84
C LEU A 68 -2.16 2.62 -3.96
N LEU A 69 -3.03 3.63 -3.88
CA LEU A 69 -2.61 5.03 -3.85
C LEU A 69 -1.64 5.31 -2.70
N ASP A 70 -1.93 4.76 -1.52
CA ASP A 70 -1.09 4.92 -0.33
C ASP A 70 0.25 4.17 -0.45
N ILE A 71 0.30 3.01 -1.13
CA ILE A 71 1.57 2.34 -1.47
C ILE A 71 2.41 3.24 -2.38
N ILE A 72 1.81 3.83 -3.41
CA ILE A 72 2.53 4.69 -4.35
C ILE A 72 3.04 5.94 -3.63
N TYR A 73 2.21 6.58 -2.81
CA TYR A 73 2.67 7.68 -1.94
C TYR A 73 3.93 7.29 -1.16
N MET A 74 3.93 6.12 -0.52
CA MET A 74 5.09 5.65 0.24
C MET A 74 6.32 5.38 -0.64
N GLN A 75 6.14 4.93 -1.88
CA GLN A 75 7.24 4.71 -2.83
C GLN A 75 7.98 6.00 -3.21
N PHE A 76 7.27 7.13 -3.31
CA PHE A 76 7.87 8.44 -3.57
C PHE A 76 8.43 9.11 -2.31
N HIS A 77 7.96 8.70 -1.12
CA HIS A 77 8.32 9.32 0.16
C HIS A 77 8.98 8.36 1.14
N GLN A 78 9.83 7.44 0.64
CA GLN A 78 10.50 6.42 1.46
C GLN A 78 11.30 7.00 2.63
N HIS A 79 11.87 8.19 2.45
CA HIS A 79 12.64 8.92 3.47
C HIS A 79 11.82 9.35 4.70
N GLN A 80 10.48 9.35 4.61
CA GLN A 80 9.60 9.70 5.74
C GLN A 80 9.50 8.58 6.78
N LYS A 81 10.10 7.40 6.53
CA LYS A 81 10.06 6.23 7.41
C LYS A 81 11.46 5.74 7.73
N VAL A 82 11.58 5.13 8.91
CA VAL A 82 12.73 4.29 9.26
C VAL A 82 12.43 2.88 8.76
N TRP A 83 13.43 2.28 8.13
CA TRP A 83 13.34 0.94 7.54
C TRP A 83 14.22 -0.03 8.33
N GLU A 84 13.64 -1.18 8.67
CA GLU A 84 14.31 -2.31 9.30
C GLU A 84 14.57 -3.39 8.24
N VAL A 85 15.73 -4.03 8.31
CA VAL A 85 16.14 -5.07 7.36
C VAL A 85 16.03 -6.43 8.04
N PHE A 86 15.36 -7.35 7.36
CA PHE A 86 15.21 -8.75 7.77
C PHE A 86 15.85 -9.64 6.71
N GLN A 87 16.51 -10.70 7.16
CA GLN A 87 17.10 -11.72 6.28
C GLN A 87 16.40 -13.05 6.55
N MET A 88 15.88 -13.65 5.49
CA MET A 88 15.31 -14.99 5.50
C MET A 88 16.41 -16.00 5.14
N SER A 89 16.59 -17.01 5.98
CA SER A 89 17.45 -18.15 5.70
C SER A 89 16.60 -19.32 5.21
N LYS A 90 17.03 -19.98 4.14
CA LYS A 90 16.46 -21.27 3.72
C LYS A 90 16.77 -22.35 4.76
N GLY A 91 15.88 -23.32 4.88
CA GLY A 91 16.15 -24.53 5.64
C GLY A 91 17.27 -25.36 4.98
N PRO A 92 18.03 -26.18 5.74
CA PRO A 92 19.00 -27.08 5.14
C PRO A 92 18.29 -28.08 4.20
N GLY A 93 18.67 -28.09 2.93
CA GLY A 93 18.12 -29.00 1.90
C GLY A 93 16.98 -28.43 1.04
N GLU A 94 16.62 -27.15 1.19
CA GLU A 94 15.69 -26.48 0.27
C GLU A 94 16.42 -26.09 -1.03
N ASP A 95 16.06 -26.77 -2.12
CA ASP A 95 16.53 -26.44 -3.47
C ASP A 95 16.12 -25.01 -3.88
N VAL A 96 16.68 -24.54 -5.00
CA VAL A 96 16.29 -23.26 -5.61
C VAL A 96 14.90 -23.42 -6.24
N ASP A 97 13.85 -23.43 -5.40
CA ASP A 97 12.48 -23.41 -5.87
C ASP A 97 12.24 -22.20 -6.77
N LEU A 98 11.57 -22.44 -7.89
CA LEU A 98 11.04 -21.39 -8.76
C LEU A 98 10.06 -20.55 -7.94
N PHE A 99 10.42 -19.32 -7.63
CA PHE A 99 9.59 -18.43 -6.83
C PHE A 99 8.35 -17.98 -7.61
N ASP A 100 7.17 -18.47 -7.22
CA ASP A 100 5.89 -17.99 -7.74
C ASP A 100 5.34 -16.83 -6.88
N MET A 101 5.40 -15.61 -7.43
CA MET A 101 4.87 -14.40 -6.80
C MET A 101 3.36 -14.48 -6.51
N LYS A 102 2.58 -15.14 -7.37
CA LYS A 102 1.14 -15.30 -7.18
C LYS A 102 0.87 -16.25 -6.01
N GLN A 103 1.60 -17.35 -5.92
CA GLN A 103 1.51 -18.28 -4.78
C GLN A 103 1.93 -17.59 -3.48
N PHE A 104 3.04 -16.85 -3.49
CA PHE A 104 3.52 -16.07 -2.34
C PHE A 104 2.45 -15.10 -1.82
N LYS A 105 1.92 -14.21 -2.67
CA LYS A 105 0.90 -13.22 -2.28
C LYS A 105 -0.35 -13.89 -1.68
N ASN A 106 -0.79 -14.99 -2.28
CA ASN A 106 -1.95 -15.74 -1.80
C ASN A 106 -1.70 -16.40 -0.44
N SER A 107 -0.56 -17.06 -0.27
CA SER A 107 -0.17 -17.70 0.99
C SER A 107 0.01 -16.67 2.10
N PHE A 108 0.77 -15.60 1.83
CA PHE A 108 1.00 -14.50 2.77
C PHE A 108 -0.31 -13.89 3.27
N LYS A 109 -1.22 -13.56 2.35
CA LYS A 109 -2.54 -13.00 2.69
C LYS A 109 -3.37 -13.97 3.54
N LYS A 110 -3.40 -15.27 3.18
CA LYS A 110 -4.15 -16.29 3.93
C LYS A 110 -3.61 -16.50 5.33
N ILE A 111 -2.28 -16.53 5.52
CA ILE A 111 -1.65 -16.68 6.84
C ILE A 111 -2.08 -15.53 7.76
N LEU A 112 -1.93 -14.29 7.30
CA LEU A 112 -2.32 -13.12 8.10
C LEU A 112 -3.81 -13.07 8.40
N GLN A 113 -4.68 -13.40 7.43
CA GLN A 113 -6.13 -13.42 7.63
C GLN A 113 -6.60 -14.54 8.57
N ARG A 114 -5.85 -15.64 8.67
CA ARG A 114 -6.11 -16.71 9.66
C ARG A 114 -5.67 -16.30 11.06
N ALA A 115 -4.53 -15.63 11.17
CA ALA A 115 -4.00 -15.17 12.45
C ALA A 115 -4.78 -13.97 13.01
N LEU A 116 -5.29 -13.09 12.15
CA LEU A 116 -6.00 -11.86 12.53
C LEU A 116 -7.33 -11.72 11.80
N LYS A 117 -8.42 -11.63 12.59
CA LYS A 117 -9.78 -11.43 12.07
C LYS A 117 -9.91 -10.15 11.22
N ASN A 118 -9.23 -9.08 11.62
CA ASN A 118 -9.33 -7.77 10.97
C ASN A 118 -7.94 -7.33 10.50
N VAL A 119 -7.64 -7.56 9.22
CA VAL A 119 -6.40 -7.11 8.57
C VAL A 119 -6.69 -6.73 7.11
N THR A 120 -6.06 -5.68 6.61
CA THR A 120 -6.07 -5.32 5.18
C THR A 120 -4.68 -5.55 4.62
N VAL A 121 -4.56 -6.42 3.61
CA VAL A 121 -3.30 -6.70 2.92
C VAL A 121 -3.46 -6.32 1.45
N SER A 122 -2.58 -5.43 0.98
CA SER A 122 -2.55 -4.95 -0.40
C SER A 122 -1.15 -5.13 -0.98
N PHE A 123 -1.08 -5.42 -2.28
CA PHE A 123 0.17 -5.71 -2.97
C PHE A 123 0.32 -4.78 -4.18
N ARG A 124 1.55 -4.34 -4.46
CA ARG A 124 1.94 -3.69 -5.72
C ARG A 124 3.26 -4.28 -6.19
N GLU A 125 3.27 -4.85 -7.38
CA GLU A 125 4.50 -5.34 -8.02
C GLU A 125 5.23 -4.20 -8.71
N THR A 126 6.55 -4.31 -8.77
CA THR A 126 7.47 -3.38 -9.45
C THR A 126 8.41 -4.17 -10.36
N GLU A 127 8.94 -3.53 -11.39
CA GLU A 127 9.68 -4.16 -12.50
C GLU A 127 10.89 -5.02 -12.06
N GLU A 128 11.49 -4.72 -10.91
CA GLU A 128 12.67 -5.44 -10.37
C GLU A 128 12.33 -6.73 -9.60
N ASN A 129 11.21 -7.39 -9.90
CA ASN A 129 10.67 -8.52 -9.12
C ASN A 129 10.47 -8.21 -7.63
N ALA A 130 10.31 -6.93 -7.31
CA ALA A 130 9.96 -6.47 -5.98
C ALA A 130 8.43 -6.43 -5.81
N VAL A 131 7.98 -6.78 -4.61
CA VAL A 131 6.60 -6.61 -4.18
C VAL A 131 6.54 -5.68 -2.97
N TRP A 132 5.75 -4.63 -3.12
CA TRP A 132 5.34 -3.76 -2.03
C TRP A 132 4.09 -4.33 -1.39
N ILE A 133 4.15 -4.57 -0.09
CA ILE A 133 3.06 -5.12 0.70
C ILE A 133 2.66 -4.06 1.73
N ARG A 134 1.39 -3.65 1.71
CA ARG A 134 0.82 -2.76 2.72
C ARG A 134 -0.10 -3.55 3.63
N ILE A 135 0.13 -3.44 4.93
CA ILE A 135 -0.61 -4.15 5.96
C ILE A 135 -1.22 -3.13 6.92
N ALA A 136 -2.54 -3.01 6.90
CA ALA A 136 -3.26 -2.28 7.94
C ALA A 136 -3.75 -3.28 9.00
N TRP A 137 -3.40 -3.00 10.25
CA TRP A 137 -3.70 -3.87 11.38
C TRP A 137 -4.98 -3.45 12.08
N GLY A 138 -5.83 -4.42 12.40
CA GLY A 138 -6.96 -4.27 13.33
C GLY A 138 -6.79 -5.20 14.54
N THR A 139 -7.78 -5.19 15.42
CA THR A 139 -7.89 -6.17 16.50
C THR A 139 -9.10 -7.05 16.27
N GLN A 140 -9.32 -8.07 17.10
CA GLN A 140 -10.54 -8.90 17.03
C GLN A 140 -11.86 -8.08 17.16
N TYR A 141 -11.79 -6.87 17.71
CA TYR A 141 -12.94 -5.99 17.94
C TYR A 141 -12.92 -4.70 17.10
N THR A 142 -11.81 -4.38 16.43
CA THR A 142 -11.66 -3.11 15.71
C THR A 142 -11.28 -3.33 14.25
N LYS A 143 -11.84 -2.48 13.38
CA LYS A 143 -11.49 -2.47 11.95
C LYS A 143 -10.01 -2.10 11.77
N PRO A 144 -9.36 -2.52 10.67
CA PRO A 144 -7.97 -2.19 10.40
C PRO A 144 -7.74 -0.68 10.31
N ASN A 145 -6.72 -0.17 11.02
CA ASN A 145 -6.38 1.24 10.99
C ASN A 145 -5.59 1.60 9.73
N GLN A 146 -6.28 2.17 8.74
CA GLN A 146 -5.71 2.54 7.44
C GLN A 146 -4.67 3.68 7.53
N TYR A 147 -4.61 4.42 8.63
CA TYR A 147 -3.69 5.55 8.80
C TYR A 147 -2.36 5.17 9.43
N LYS A 148 -2.25 3.94 9.97
CA LYS A 148 -1.02 3.41 10.56
C LYS A 148 -0.65 2.04 9.97
N PRO A 149 -0.44 1.95 8.63
CA PRO A 149 -0.04 0.71 8.01
C PRO A 149 1.44 0.38 8.28
N THR A 150 1.78 -0.88 8.06
CA THR A 150 3.15 -1.37 7.91
C THR A 150 3.40 -1.68 6.45
N TYR A 151 4.53 -1.24 5.92
CA TYR A 151 4.97 -1.56 4.57
C TYR A 151 6.09 -2.59 4.62
N VAL A 152 6.05 -3.55 3.71
CA VAL A 152 7.11 -4.51 3.47
C VAL A 152 7.51 -4.42 2.00
N VAL A 153 8.82 -4.35 1.73
CA VAL A 153 9.38 -4.46 0.39
C VAL A 153 10.18 -5.75 0.34
N TYR A 154 9.78 -6.66 -0.53
CA TYR A 154 10.45 -7.94 -0.69
C TYR A 154 10.88 -8.13 -2.13
N TYR A 155 12.15 -8.47 -2.33
CA TYR A 155 12.75 -8.79 -3.62
C TYR A 155 12.88 -10.31 -3.72
N SER A 156 12.13 -10.94 -4.63
CA SER A 156 12.09 -12.41 -4.72
C SER A 156 13.43 -13.06 -5.05
N GLN A 157 14.37 -12.29 -5.60
CA GLN A 157 15.71 -12.75 -5.97
C GLN A 157 16.72 -12.66 -4.81
N THR A 158 16.32 -12.11 -3.65
CA THR A 158 17.22 -11.91 -2.51
C THR A 158 16.61 -12.48 -1.23
N PRO A 159 17.43 -12.87 -0.24
CA PRO A 159 16.92 -13.28 1.06
C PRO A 159 16.41 -12.10 1.92
N TYR A 160 16.45 -10.86 1.41
CA TYR A 160 16.20 -9.67 2.21
C TYR A 160 14.77 -9.16 2.05
N ALA A 161 14.17 -8.78 3.18
CA ALA A 161 12.92 -8.05 3.25
C ALA A 161 13.12 -6.77 4.06
N PHE A 162 12.58 -5.66 3.58
CA PHE A 162 12.64 -4.38 4.25
C PHE A 162 11.26 -4.07 4.83
N THR A 163 11.18 -3.69 6.10
CA THR A 163 9.91 -3.35 6.73
C THR A 163 9.96 -1.93 7.28
N SER A 164 8.87 -1.19 7.12
CA SER A 164 8.77 0.13 7.74
C SER A 164 8.54 -0.01 9.24
N SER A 165 9.31 0.70 10.06
CA SER A 165 9.15 0.70 11.52
C SER A 165 7.70 1.01 11.91
N SER A 166 7.06 0.08 12.62
CA SER A 166 5.66 0.22 13.04
C SER A 166 5.56 0.53 14.53
N MET A 167 4.68 1.46 14.89
CA MET A 167 4.32 1.70 16.30
C MET A 167 3.60 0.49 16.92
N LEU A 168 3.06 -0.41 16.09
CA LEU A 168 2.40 -1.65 16.51
C LEU A 168 3.40 -2.81 16.57
N ARG A 169 4.48 -2.65 17.36
CA ARG A 169 5.57 -3.63 17.52
C ARG A 169 5.10 -5.03 17.92
N ARG A 170 3.91 -5.15 18.53
CA ARG A 170 3.32 -6.43 18.91
C ARG A 170 3.09 -7.37 17.72
N ASN A 171 2.89 -6.82 16.52
CA ASN A 171 2.62 -7.62 15.32
C ASN A 171 3.88 -7.97 14.53
N THR A 172 5.05 -7.43 14.90
CA THR A 172 6.32 -7.69 14.20
C THR A 172 6.72 -9.18 14.22
N PRO A 173 6.60 -9.91 15.35
CA PRO A 173 6.92 -11.35 15.34
C PRO A 173 5.97 -12.16 14.45
N LEU A 174 4.68 -11.82 14.43
CA LEU A 174 3.69 -12.48 13.57
C LEU A 174 3.96 -12.23 12.08
N LEU A 175 4.47 -11.05 11.73
CA LEU A 175 4.79 -10.70 10.35
C LEU A 175 6.03 -11.46 9.82
N GLY A 176 6.98 -11.78 10.69
CA GLY A 176 8.20 -12.48 10.32
C GLY A 176 8.10 -14.01 10.31
N GLN A 177 7.03 -14.59 10.86
CA GLN A 177 6.73 -16.03 10.84
C GLN A 177 6.08 -16.44 9.51
#